data_AF-A0ABC9HJ10-F1
#
_entry.id   AF-A0ABC9HJ10-F1
#
_cell.length_a   1.000
_cell.length_b   1.000
_cell.length_c   1.000
_cell.angle_alpha   90.00
_cell.angle_beta   90.00
_cell.angle_gamma   90.00
#
_symmetry.space_group_name_H-M   'P 1'
#
loop_
_entity.id
_entity.type
_entity.pdbx_description
1 polymer ?
#
loop_
_entity_poly.entity_id
_entity_poly.type
_entity_poly.pdbx_seq_one_letter_code
_entity_poly.pdbx_strand_id
1 'polypeptide(L)'
;MIDNELRQLKESLTRNAYSDAFIERHSKPKVIRQTNSSAEKQLVTICLPFKRDDINCLLKRPLGSVLARTYYAADLRMVHRTIEIPTTSVKQRPPLYTKSNLIS
;
A
#
# COMPACT_ATOMS: atom_id res chain seq x y z
N MET A 1 4.57 -31.66 -16.02
CA MET A 1 3.35 -30.87 -15.72
C MET A 1 3.62 -29.38 -15.86
N ILE A 2 4.67 -28.85 -15.21
CA ILE A 2 5.04 -27.43 -15.22
C ILE A 2 5.28 -26.87 -16.65
N ASP A 3 5.92 -27.63 -17.54
CA ASP A 3 6.19 -27.17 -18.91
C ASP A 3 4.92 -26.97 -19.75
N ASN A 4 3.88 -27.76 -19.48
CA ASN A 4 2.60 -27.64 -20.16
C ASN A 4 1.84 -26.38 -19.72
N GLU A 5 1.91 -26.05 -18.43
CA GLU A 5 1.33 -24.82 -17.87
C GLU A 5 2.05 -23.57 -18.40
N LEU A 6 3.38 -23.60 -18.49
CA LEU A 6 4.18 -22.52 -19.07
C LEU A 6 3.81 -22.25 -20.53
N ARG A 7 3.58 -23.31 -21.30
CA ARG A 7 3.16 -23.19 -22.69
C ARG A 7 1.76 -22.58 -22.82
N GLN A 8 0.80 -23.04 -22.01
CA GLN A 8 -0.54 -22.47 -21.96
C GLN A 8 -0.54 -20.99 -21.54
N LEU A 9 0.30 -20.63 -20.59
CA LEU A 9 0.47 -19.24 -20.16
C LEU A 9 1.03 -18.37 -21.30
N LYS A 10 2.04 -18.85 -22.03
CA LYS A 10 2.60 -18.14 -23.18
C LYS A 10 1.55 -17.93 -24.28
N GLU A 11 0.78 -18.97 -24.60
CA GLU A 11 -0.31 -18.90 -25.58
C GLU A 11 -1.42 -17.92 -25.16
N SER A 12 -1.72 -17.84 -23.85
CA SER A 12 -2.66 -16.85 -23.32
C SER A 12 -2.14 -15.42 -23.44
N LEU A 13 -0.85 -15.19 -23.17
CA LEU A 13 -0.24 -13.87 -23.26
C LEU A 13 -0.17 -13.38 -24.72
N THR A 14 0.19 -14.24 -25.67
CA THR A 14 0.19 -13.86 -27.09
C THR A 14 -1.22 -13.55 -27.59
N ARG A 15 -2.23 -14.33 -27.15
CA ARG A 15 -3.65 -14.06 -27.47
C ARG A 15 -4.13 -12.70 -26.94
N ASN A 16 -3.61 -12.26 -25.80
CA ASN A 16 -3.90 -10.95 -25.22
C ASN A 16 -3.04 -9.81 -25.81
N ALA A 17 -2.40 -10.03 -26.97
CA ALA A 17 -1.58 -9.06 -27.68
C ALA A 17 -0.38 -8.50 -26.88
N TYR A 18 0.11 -9.25 -25.89
CA TYR A 18 1.40 -8.94 -25.28
C TYR A 18 2.52 -9.24 -26.30
N SER A 19 3.50 -8.34 -26.41
CA SER A 19 4.62 -8.53 -27.32
C SER A 19 5.57 -9.63 -26.85
N ASP A 20 6.27 -10.27 -27.78
CA ASP A 20 7.26 -11.31 -27.44
C ASP A 20 8.36 -10.76 -26.54
N ALA A 21 8.79 -9.51 -26.78
CA ALA A 21 9.76 -8.80 -25.94
C ALA A 21 9.27 -8.63 -24.49
N PHE A 22 7.97 -8.40 -24.28
CA PHE A 22 7.39 -8.33 -22.94
C PHE A 22 7.42 -9.70 -22.25
N ILE A 23 6.99 -10.75 -22.98
CA ILE A 23 6.94 -12.11 -22.45
C ILE A 23 8.35 -12.58 -22.06
N GLU A 24 9.36 -12.38 -22.90
CA GLU A 24 10.75 -12.75 -22.62
C GLU A 24 11.37 -11.98 -21.46
N ARG A 25 11.02 -10.69 -21.31
CA ARG A 25 11.53 -9.87 -20.21
C ARG A 25 10.99 -10.34 -18.86
N HIS A 26 9.72 -10.75 -18.82
CA HIS A 26 9.02 -11.11 -17.60
C HIS A 26 9.00 -12.62 -17.31
N SER A 27 9.39 -13.47 -18.26
CA SER A 27 9.57 -14.92 -18.05
C SER A 27 10.86 -15.25 -17.30
N LYS A 28 11.86 -14.35 -17.32
CA LYS A 28 13.13 -14.56 -16.61
C LYS A 28 12.89 -14.54 -15.10
N PRO A 29 13.42 -15.52 -14.35
CA PRO A 29 13.32 -15.51 -12.89
C PRO A 29 13.94 -14.22 -12.37
N LYS A 30 13.13 -13.46 -11.62
CA LYS A 30 13.59 -12.22 -11.01
C LYS A 30 14.60 -12.60 -9.95
N VAL A 31 15.86 -12.19 -10.13
CA VAL A 31 16.88 -12.37 -9.09
C VAL A 31 16.43 -11.53 -7.89
N ILE A 32 15.82 -12.19 -6.90
CA ILE A 32 15.51 -11.57 -5.63
C ILE A 32 16.86 -11.32 -4.99
N ARG A 33 17.34 -10.06 -5.09
CA ARG A 33 18.49 -9.65 -4.31
C ARG A 33 18.11 -9.86 -2.85
N GLN A 34 18.72 -10.84 -2.21
CA GLN A 34 18.63 -11.00 -0.77
C GLN A 34 19.27 -9.75 -0.17
N THR A 35 18.42 -8.80 0.19
CA THR A 35 18.81 -7.66 1.01
C THR A 35 19.11 -8.23 2.39
N ASN A 36 20.38 -8.49 2.66
CA ASN A 36 20.88 -8.87 3.98
C ASN A 36 20.44 -7.76 4.96
N SER A 37 19.38 -7.98 5.73
CA SER A 37 18.96 -7.06 6.78
C SER A 37 19.87 -7.27 7.98
N SER A 38 21.08 -6.72 7.91
CA SER A 38 22.03 -6.77 9.02
C SER A 38 21.67 -5.80 10.16
N ALA A 39 20.71 -4.90 9.94
CA ALA A 39 20.27 -3.93 10.93
C ALA A 39 18.80 -4.16 11.28
N GLU A 40 18.51 -4.22 12.58
CA GLU A 40 17.15 -4.14 13.10
C GLU A 40 16.50 -2.84 12.61
N LYS A 41 15.31 -2.95 12.02
CA LYS A 41 14.62 -1.78 11.50
C LYS A 41 14.03 -0.97 12.65
N GLN A 42 14.43 0.28 12.75
CA GLN A 42 13.85 1.23 13.69
C GLN A 42 12.56 1.80 13.14
N LEU A 43 11.53 1.84 13.98
CA LEU A 43 10.22 2.31 13.60
C LEU A 43 10.12 3.84 13.67
N VAL A 44 9.79 4.48 12.55
CA VAL A 44 9.51 5.92 12.47
C VAL A 44 8.01 6.12 12.47
N THR A 45 7.48 6.81 13.50
CA THR A 45 6.05 7.01 13.65
C THR A 45 5.65 8.44 13.26
N ILE A 46 4.68 8.56 12.35
CA ILE A 46 4.05 9.84 11.99
C ILE A 46 2.60 9.81 12.49
N CYS A 47 2.25 10.78 13.33
CA CYS A 47 0.89 10.96 13.84
C CYS A 47 0.12 11.93 12.94
N LEU A 48 -0.96 11.46 12.32
CA LEU A 48 -1.89 12.30 11.57
C LEU A 48 -3.09 12.70 12.44
N PRO A 49 -3.52 13.98 12.40
CA PRO A 49 -4.62 14.49 13.21
C PRO A 49 -6.02 14.05 12.72
N PHE A 50 -6.12 13.44 11.53
CA PHE A 50 -7.40 13.06 10.95
C PHE A 50 -7.33 11.73 10.21
N LYS A 51 -8.32 10.86 10.45
CA LYS A 51 -8.53 9.59 9.75
C LYS A 51 -9.26 9.83 8.42
N ARG A 52 -8.67 10.60 7.51
CA ARG A 52 -9.10 10.59 6.10
C ARG A 52 -8.22 9.59 5.37
N ASP A 53 -8.79 8.41 5.12
CA ASP A 53 -8.09 7.29 4.49
C ASP A 53 -7.48 7.67 3.13
N ASP A 54 -8.13 8.59 2.39
CA ASP A 54 -7.65 9.08 1.10
C ASP A 54 -6.33 9.85 1.20
N ILE A 55 -6.23 10.80 2.16
CA ILE A 55 -5.03 11.61 2.36
C ILE A 55 -3.90 10.74 2.91
N ASN A 56 -4.23 9.78 3.77
CA ASN A 56 -3.26 8.81 4.26
C ASN A 56 -2.68 7.96 3.13
N CYS A 57 -3.51 7.46 2.21
CA CYS A 57 -3.04 6.70 1.05
C CYS A 57 -2.12 7.53 0.14
N LEU A 58 -2.44 8.82 -0.05
CA LEU A 58 -1.62 9.76 -0.82
C LEU A 58 -0.25 10.02 -0.17
N LEU A 59 -0.17 10.02 1.17
CA LEU A 59 1.07 10.30 1.88
C LEU A 59 1.92 9.03 2.10
N LYS A 60 1.29 7.89 2.42
CA LYS A 60 1.97 6.65 2.82
C LYS A 60 2.90 6.11 1.75
N ARG A 61 2.45 6.07 0.49
CA ARG A 61 3.26 5.56 -0.64
C ARG A 61 4.52 6.39 -0.91
N PRO A 62 4.43 7.72 -1.15
CA PRO A 62 5.62 8.52 -1.41
C PRO A 62 6.55 8.58 -0.19
N LEU A 63 6.03 8.74 1.03
CA LEU A 63 6.86 8.75 2.24
C LEU A 63 7.57 7.42 2.46
N GLY A 64 6.87 6.29 2.30
CA GLY A 64 7.48 4.97 2.42
C GLY A 64 8.58 4.74 1.38
N SER A 65 8.37 5.20 0.14
CA SER A 65 9.36 5.09 -0.93
C SER A 65 10.61 5.92 -0.66
N VAL A 66 10.43 7.18 -0.24
CA VAL A 66 11.55 8.07 0.12
C VAL A 66 12.31 7.50 1.31
N LEU A 67 11.62 7.09 2.37
CA LEU A 67 12.23 6.53 3.57
C LEU A 67 13.04 5.26 3.26
N ALA A 68 12.48 4.34 2.48
CA ALA A 68 13.18 3.11 2.09
C ALA A 68 14.43 3.39 1.23
N ARG A 69 14.43 4.48 0.46
CA ARG A 69 15.59 4.89 -0.36
C ARG A 69 16.67 5.60 0.47
N THR A 70 16.28 6.41 1.45
CA THR A 70 17.22 7.22 2.24
C THR A 70 17.72 6.50 3.49
N TYR A 71 16.86 5.70 4.13
CA TYR A 71 17.13 5.05 5.41
C TYR A 71 16.74 3.57 5.35
N TYR A 72 17.69 2.71 4.99
CA TYR A 72 17.46 1.27 4.83
C TYR A 72 16.98 0.57 6.13
N ALA A 73 17.42 1.07 7.29
CA ALA A 73 17.06 0.56 8.60
C ALA A 73 15.83 1.25 9.23
N ALA A 74 15.02 1.97 8.45
CA ALA A 74 13.82 2.63 8.97
C ALA A 74 12.55 2.03 8.38
N ASP A 75 11.51 1.90 9.21
CA ASP A 75 10.17 1.48 8.76
C ASP A 75 9.11 2.52 9.15
N LEU A 76 8.20 2.84 8.22
CA LEU A 76 7.23 3.91 8.41
C LEU A 76 5.94 3.38 9.03
N ARG A 77 5.55 3.90 10.20
CA ARG A 77 4.24 3.69 10.80
C ARG A 77 3.44 4.99 10.83
N MET A 78 2.28 4.98 10.18
CA MET A 78 1.33 6.10 10.24
C MET A 78 0.24 5.77 11.25
N VAL A 79 0.11 6.62 12.27
CA VAL A 79 -0.89 6.48 13.35
C VAL A 79 -1.88 7.62 13.22
N HIS A 80 -3.17 7.30 13.33
CA HIS A 80 -4.22 8.31 13.31
C HIS A 80 -4.63 8.61 14.75
N ARG A 81 -4.56 9.88 15.12
CA ARG A 81 -5.16 10.38 16.35
C ARG A 81 -6.24 11.37 15.96
N THR A 82 -7.44 10.86 15.78
CA THR A 82 -8.62 11.72 15.63
C THR A 82 -8.80 12.43 16.97
N ILE A 83 -8.49 13.72 17.01
CA ILE A 83 -8.81 14.54 18.17
C ILE A 83 -10.28 14.91 18.01
N GLU A 84 -11.13 14.38 18.89
CA GLU A 84 -12.50 14.85 19.02
C GLU A 84 -12.43 16.28 19.54
N ILE A 85 -12.74 17.25 18.68
CA ILE A 85 -12.90 18.63 19.12
C ILE A 85 -14.21 18.66 19.89
N PRO A 86 -14.22 19.01 21.20
CA PRO A 86 -15.45 19.14 21.94
C PRO A 86 -16.29 20.24 21.28
N THR A 87 -17.30 19.83 20.52
CA THR A 87 -18.29 20.75 19.99
C THR A 87 -19.21 21.12 21.14
N THR A 88 -19.60 22.40 21.21
CA THR A 88 -20.70 22.80 22.10
C THR A 88 -21.90 21.90 21.79
N SER A 89 -22.60 21.45 22.83
CA SER A 89 -23.84 20.66 22.75
C SER A 89 -24.94 21.47 22.06
N VAL A 90 -24.77 21.70 20.78
CA VAL A 90 -25.82 22.14 19.88
C VAL A 90 -26.32 20.85 19.28
N LYS A 91 -27.62 20.58 19.41
CA LYS A 91 -28.31 19.51 18.70
C LYS A 91 -28.19 19.77 17.19
N GLN A 92 -27.01 19.55 16.62
CA GLN A 92 -26.80 19.64 15.19
C GLN A 92 -27.49 18.42 14.58
N ARG A 93 -28.41 18.68 13.65
CA ARG A 93 -29.02 17.61 12.86
C ARG A 93 -27.88 16.82 12.21
N PRO A 94 -27.84 15.49 12.33
CA PRO A 94 -26.82 14.70 11.65
C PRO A 94 -26.88 15.04 10.15
N PRO A 95 -25.73 15.18 9.47
CA PRO A 95 -25.73 15.40 8.03
C PRO A 95 -26.50 14.26 7.36
N LEU A 96 -27.35 14.60 6.38
CA LEU A 96 -28.34 13.72 5.74
C LEU A 96 -27.77 12.40 5.18
N TYR A 97 -26.45 12.30 5.04
CA TYR A 97 -25.75 11.18 4.41
C TYR A 97 -24.86 10.37 5.36
N THR A 98 -25.00 10.54 6.68
CA THR A 98 -24.17 9.79 7.63
C THR A 98 -24.77 8.41 7.89
N LYS A 99 -24.16 7.36 7.31
CA LYS A 99 -24.46 5.96 7.70
C LYS A 99 -23.76 5.68 9.02
N SER A 100 -24.52 5.60 10.11
CA SER A 100 -23.99 5.15 11.41
C SER A 100 -23.70 3.65 11.36
N ASN A 101 -22.43 3.28 11.36
CA ASN A 101 -22.00 1.90 11.64
C ASN A 101 -22.01 1.68 13.16
N LEU A 102 -23.19 1.68 13.76
CA LEU A 102 -23.37 1.12 15.11
C LEU A 102 -23.88 -0.31 14.91
N ILE A 103 -22.97 -1.26 15.06
CA ILE A 103 -23.30 -2.68 15.22
C ILE A 103 -23.73 -2.81 16.69
N SER A 104 -25.01 -3.06 16.90
CA SER A 104 -25.61 -3.53 18.16
C SER A 104 -25.28 -4.99 18.41
#